data_AF-A0A2K4ZP04-F1
#
_entry.id   AF-A0A2K4ZP04-F1
#
_cell.length_a   1.000
_cell.length_b   1.000
_cell.length_c   1.000
_cell.angle_alpha   90.00
_cell.angle_beta   90.00
_cell.angle_gamma   90.00
#
_symmetry.space_group_name_H-M   'P 1'
#
loop_
_entity.id
_entity.type
_entity.pdbx_description
1 polymer ?
#
loop_
_entity_poly.entity_id
_entity_poly.type
_entity_poly.pdbx_seq_one_letter_code
_entity_poly.pdbx_strand_id
1 'polypeptide(L)'
;MVNGTTPFEKICKRFYNRIEKDEKFFNYYNVSISEAVSIAEQRAKNYLVESLDELSSIGNLDVDFSDYDEEIETINFKLYSREIKLIVEIMFLTYMKRDEALLHAMEISFAPSDLTVFSPGNERTSYRNFIADLTKSVDDKVDEYKNRDRKTGKLKQIIDYSQYSEE
;
A
#
# COMPACT_ATOMS: atom_id res chain seq x y z
N MET A 1 21.69 -12.70 -15.52
CA MET A 1 20.44 -11.91 -15.56
C MET A 1 19.32 -12.82 -15.12
N VAL A 2 18.58 -12.49 -14.06
CA VAL A 2 17.45 -13.31 -13.63
C VAL A 2 16.26 -12.87 -14.47
N ASN A 3 16.04 -13.56 -15.60
CA ASN A 3 14.85 -13.39 -16.44
C ASN A 3 13.64 -13.88 -15.66
N GLY A 4 12.93 -12.99 -14.98
CA GLY A 4 11.67 -13.32 -14.36
C GLY A 4 10.80 -12.08 -14.29
N THR A 5 9.53 -12.23 -14.66
CA THR A 5 8.49 -11.22 -14.50
C THR A 5 7.63 -11.56 -13.28
N THR A 6 6.86 -10.59 -12.80
CA THR A 6 5.89 -10.82 -11.72
C THR A 6 4.50 -10.39 -12.19
N PRO A 7 3.52 -11.31 -12.26
CA PRO A 7 2.16 -10.94 -12.65
C PRO A 7 1.46 -10.14 -11.54
N PHE A 8 0.64 -9.17 -11.92
CA PHE A 8 -0.16 -8.34 -11.00
C PHE A 8 -1.04 -9.20 -10.09
N GLU A 9 -1.64 -10.26 -10.65
CA GLU A 9 -2.50 -11.21 -9.94
C GLU A 9 -1.86 -11.72 -8.63
N LYS A 10 -0.55 -11.97 -8.63
CA LYS A 10 0.17 -12.46 -7.45
C LYS A 10 0.16 -11.44 -6.31
N ILE A 11 0.22 -10.16 -6.64
CA ILE A 11 0.24 -9.04 -5.70
C ILE A 11 -1.20 -8.73 -5.26
N CYS A 12 -2.14 -8.66 -6.20
CA CYS A 12 -3.57 -8.46 -5.92
C CYS A 12 -4.13 -9.56 -5.01
N LYS A 13 -3.77 -10.83 -5.21
CA LYS A 13 -4.16 -11.93 -4.30
C LYS A 13 -3.65 -11.72 -2.87
N ARG A 14 -2.42 -11.22 -2.72
CA ARG A 14 -1.87 -10.89 -1.39
C ARG A 14 -2.61 -9.71 -0.75
N PHE A 15 -3.03 -8.74 -1.55
CA PHE A 15 -3.85 -7.63 -1.10
C PHE A 15 -5.25 -8.10 -0.65
N TYR A 16 -5.95 -8.92 -1.44
CA TYR A 16 -7.26 -9.47 -1.06
C TYR A 16 -7.21 -10.23 0.25
N ASN A 17 -6.19 -11.07 0.45
CA ASN A 17 -6.02 -11.79 1.72
C ASN A 17 -5.82 -10.86 2.92
N ARG A 18 -5.27 -9.65 2.70
CA ARG A 18 -5.11 -8.67 3.77
C ARG A 18 -6.45 -8.04 4.17
N ILE A 19 -7.33 -7.82 3.21
CA ILE A 19 -8.64 -7.18 3.40
C ILE A 19 -9.79 -8.20 3.40
N GLU A 20 -9.52 -9.49 3.57
CA GLU A 20 -10.49 -10.58 3.39
C GLU A 20 -11.74 -10.45 4.27
N LYS A 21 -11.62 -9.72 5.40
CA LYS A 21 -12.70 -9.47 6.35
C LYS A 21 -13.50 -8.19 6.06
N ASP A 22 -13.10 -7.43 5.06
CA ASP A 22 -13.79 -6.21 4.67
C ASP A 22 -14.87 -6.51 3.63
N GLU A 23 -16.08 -6.81 4.13
CA GLU A 23 -17.23 -7.08 3.28
C GLU A 23 -17.59 -5.91 2.35
N LYS A 24 -17.31 -4.66 2.74
CA LYS A 24 -17.64 -3.48 1.93
C LYS A 24 -16.76 -3.37 0.69
N PHE A 25 -15.57 -3.96 0.71
CA PHE A 25 -14.71 -3.99 -0.47
C PHE A 25 -15.22 -4.93 -1.55
N PHE A 26 -15.84 -6.04 -1.17
CA PHE A 26 -16.28 -7.09 -2.07
C PHE A 26 -17.78 -7.04 -2.41
N ASN A 27 -18.57 -6.28 -1.65
CA ASN A 27 -20.01 -6.19 -1.81
C ASN A 27 -20.44 -4.82 -2.36
N TYR A 28 -21.15 -4.84 -3.48
CA TYR A 28 -21.59 -3.64 -4.21
C TYR A 28 -23.11 -3.63 -4.35
N TYR A 29 -23.72 -2.48 -4.08
CA TYR A 29 -25.18 -2.35 -4.14
C TYR A 29 -25.69 -2.52 -5.57
N ASN A 30 -26.64 -3.44 -5.76
CA ASN A 30 -27.33 -3.68 -7.04
C ASN A 30 -26.42 -4.12 -8.19
N VAL A 31 -25.37 -4.88 -7.88
CA VAL A 31 -24.39 -5.39 -8.83
C VAL A 31 -24.33 -6.92 -8.69
N SER A 32 -24.17 -7.64 -9.81
CA SER A 32 -24.01 -9.09 -9.78
C SER A 32 -22.67 -9.50 -9.15
N ILE A 33 -22.54 -10.75 -8.71
CA ILE A 33 -21.29 -11.26 -8.13
C ILE A 33 -20.12 -11.12 -9.11
N SER A 34 -20.35 -11.40 -10.41
CA SER A 34 -19.31 -11.27 -11.44
C SER A 34 -18.85 -9.84 -11.64
N GLU A 35 -19.78 -8.89 -11.63
CA GLU A 35 -19.45 -7.47 -11.75
C GLU A 35 -18.77 -6.95 -10.49
N ALA A 36 -19.20 -7.39 -9.30
CA ALA A 36 -18.56 -7.06 -8.03
C ALA A 36 -17.09 -7.50 -7.99
N VAL A 37 -16.80 -8.72 -8.47
CA VAL A 37 -15.43 -9.24 -8.62
C VAL A 37 -14.64 -8.37 -9.59
N SER A 38 -15.20 -8.04 -10.75
CA SER A 38 -14.51 -7.20 -11.75
C SER A 38 -14.20 -5.79 -11.21
N ILE A 39 -15.11 -5.18 -10.44
CA ILE A 39 -14.87 -3.88 -9.80
C ILE A 39 -13.76 -3.98 -8.75
N ALA A 40 -13.79 -5.03 -7.91
CA ALA A 40 -12.76 -5.25 -6.90
C ALA A 40 -11.37 -5.47 -7.55
N GLU A 41 -11.32 -6.22 -8.65
CA GLU A 41 -10.11 -6.42 -9.46
C GLU A 41 -9.58 -5.12 -10.05
N GLN A 42 -10.44 -4.33 -10.68
CA GLN A 42 -10.03 -3.04 -11.25
C GLN A 42 -9.49 -2.10 -10.16
N ARG A 43 -10.18 -2.03 -9.01
CA ARG A 43 -9.73 -1.20 -7.89
C ARG A 43 -8.38 -1.66 -7.35
N ALA A 44 -8.18 -2.96 -7.18
CA ALA A 44 -6.90 -3.52 -6.73
C ALA A 44 -5.76 -3.22 -7.71
N LYS A 45 -6.02 -3.28 -9.02
CA LYS A 45 -5.04 -2.88 -10.05
C LYS A 45 -4.68 -1.41 -9.93
N ASN A 46 -5.66 -0.52 -9.76
CA ASN A 46 -5.38 0.91 -9.57
C ASN A 46 -4.52 1.15 -8.31
N TYR A 47 -4.84 0.49 -7.18
CA TYR A 47 -4.00 0.57 -5.98
C TYR A 47 -2.59 0.06 -6.20
N LEU A 48 -2.43 -1.01 -6.98
CA LEU A 48 -1.12 -1.56 -7.32
C LEU A 48 -0.31 -0.56 -8.12
N VAL A 49 -0.88 -0.01 -9.20
CA VAL A 49 -0.22 1.00 -10.05
C VAL A 49 0.19 2.21 -9.22
N GLU A 50 -0.71 2.77 -8.42
CA GLU A 50 -0.39 3.90 -7.52
C GLU A 50 0.73 3.57 -6.53
N SER A 51 0.76 2.33 -6.03
CA SER A 51 1.83 1.89 -5.11
C SER A 51 3.18 1.76 -5.82
N LEU A 52 3.18 1.33 -7.09
CA LEU A 52 4.37 1.25 -7.92
C LEU A 52 4.86 2.65 -8.31
N ASP A 53 3.96 3.57 -8.64
CA ASP A 53 4.29 4.97 -8.90
C ASP A 53 4.89 5.66 -7.66
N GLU A 54 4.30 5.43 -6.49
CA GLU A 54 4.83 5.96 -5.23
C GLU A 54 6.24 5.44 -4.98
N LEU A 55 6.49 4.14 -5.13
CA LEU A 55 7.84 3.58 -5.04
C LEU A 55 8.78 4.14 -6.11
N SER A 56 8.32 4.33 -7.35
CA SER A 56 9.13 4.84 -8.46
C SER A 56 9.54 6.30 -8.25
N SER A 57 8.75 7.07 -7.51
CA SER A 57 9.08 8.45 -7.13
C SER A 57 10.21 8.56 -6.10
N ILE A 58 10.55 7.45 -5.44
CA ILE A 58 11.55 7.40 -4.39
C ILE A 58 12.93 7.15 -5.00
N GLY A 59 13.85 8.09 -4.78
CA GLY A 59 15.23 7.95 -5.22
C GLY A 59 15.98 6.82 -4.51
N ASN A 60 17.02 6.28 -5.18
CA ASN A 60 17.98 5.30 -4.64
C ASN A 60 17.41 3.90 -4.33
N LEU A 61 16.37 3.46 -5.04
CA LEU A 61 15.90 2.08 -4.99
C LEU A 61 16.76 1.17 -5.88
N ASP A 62 16.86 -0.11 -5.49
CA ASP A 62 17.67 -1.11 -6.20
C ASP A 62 17.06 -1.57 -7.53
N VAL A 63 15.79 -1.25 -7.76
CA VAL A 63 15.02 -1.56 -8.97
C VAL A 63 14.16 -0.39 -9.37
N ASP A 64 13.88 -0.34 -10.67
CA ASP A 64 12.91 0.58 -11.24
C ASP A 64 11.51 0.00 -11.10
N PHE A 65 10.72 0.52 -10.17
CA PHE A 65 9.34 0.08 -9.97
C PHE A 65 8.38 0.56 -11.07
N SER A 66 8.83 1.42 -12.00
CA SER A 66 8.04 1.88 -13.15
C SER A 66 8.12 0.93 -14.35
N ASP A 67 9.00 -0.10 -14.26
CA ASP A 67 9.16 -1.12 -15.27
C ASP A 67 8.06 -2.20 -15.19
N TYR A 68 6.84 -1.80 -15.52
CA TYR A 68 5.67 -2.66 -15.62
C TYR A 68 4.87 -2.36 -16.89
N ASP A 69 3.98 -3.29 -17.24
CA ASP A 69 3.11 -3.21 -18.39
C ASP A 69 1.67 -3.49 -17.94
N GLU A 70 0.80 -2.49 -18.08
CA GLU A 70 -0.61 -2.56 -17.69
C GLU A 70 -1.46 -3.37 -18.68
N GLU A 71 -1.05 -3.48 -19.95
CA GLU A 71 -1.79 -4.22 -20.97
C GLU A 71 -1.67 -5.74 -20.73
N ILE A 72 -0.47 -6.22 -20.41
CA ILE A 72 -0.22 -7.63 -20.08
C ILE A 72 -0.28 -7.91 -18.57
N GLU A 73 -0.46 -6.88 -17.74
CA GLU A 73 -0.57 -6.95 -16.27
C GLU A 73 0.63 -7.62 -15.59
N THR A 74 1.85 -7.19 -15.99
CA THR A 74 3.08 -7.73 -15.41
C THR A 74 4.11 -6.67 -15.08
N ILE A 75 4.86 -6.91 -14.01
CA ILE A 75 6.09 -6.21 -13.70
C ILE A 75 7.22 -6.93 -14.41
N ASN A 76 8.04 -6.20 -15.16
CA ASN A 76 9.07 -6.76 -16.06
C ASN A 76 10.29 -7.34 -15.32
N PHE A 77 10.27 -7.27 -13.99
CA PHE A 77 11.25 -7.91 -13.13
C PHE A 77 10.61 -8.77 -12.04
N LYS A 78 11.44 -9.65 -11.47
CA LYS A 78 11.03 -10.57 -10.43
C LYS A 78 11.01 -9.84 -9.09
N LEU A 79 9.85 -9.78 -8.46
CA LEU A 79 9.70 -9.31 -7.10
C LEU A 79 9.98 -10.43 -6.08
N TYR A 80 10.73 -10.08 -5.04
CA TYR A 80 10.89 -10.91 -3.85
C TYR A 80 9.68 -10.78 -2.92
N SER A 81 9.46 -11.78 -2.06
CA SER A 81 8.32 -11.77 -1.12
C SER A 81 8.29 -10.54 -0.22
N ARG A 82 9.45 -9.94 0.10
CA ARG A 82 9.54 -8.70 0.88
C ARG A 82 9.05 -7.48 0.10
N GLU A 83 9.38 -7.41 -1.18
CA GLU A 83 8.94 -6.34 -2.09
C GLU A 83 7.43 -6.43 -2.31
N ILE A 84 6.90 -7.65 -2.55
CA ILE A 84 5.45 -7.89 -2.64
C ILE A 84 4.76 -7.45 -1.34
N LYS A 85 5.34 -7.77 -0.18
CA LYS A 85 4.79 -7.33 1.12
C LYS A 85 4.78 -5.81 1.21
N LEU A 86 5.87 -5.12 0.86
CA LEU A 86 5.96 -3.66 0.89
C LEU A 86 4.89 -3.02 -0.01
N ILE A 87 4.78 -3.47 -1.26
CA ILE A 87 3.77 -2.99 -2.21
C ILE A 87 2.36 -3.16 -1.63
N VAL A 88 2.04 -4.32 -1.06
CA VAL A 88 0.71 -4.57 -0.47
C VAL A 88 0.42 -3.68 0.75
N GLU A 89 1.43 -3.30 1.52
CA GLU A 89 1.26 -2.35 2.63
C GLU A 89 0.95 -0.94 2.11
N ILE A 90 1.58 -0.52 1.01
CA ILE A 90 1.29 0.76 0.34
C ILE A 90 -0.12 0.72 -0.27
N MET A 91 -0.48 -0.36 -0.97
CA MET A 91 -1.85 -0.56 -1.51
C MET A 91 -2.90 -0.42 -0.41
N PHE A 92 -2.65 -1.01 0.77
CA PHE A 92 -3.54 -0.91 1.91
C PHE A 92 -3.60 0.52 2.49
N LEU A 93 -2.48 1.23 2.56
CA LEU A 93 -2.47 2.63 2.97
C LEU A 93 -3.30 3.50 2.01
N THR A 94 -3.14 3.33 0.70
CA THR A 94 -3.93 4.04 -0.32
C THR A 94 -5.41 3.73 -0.20
N TYR A 95 -5.76 2.46 0.05
CA TYR A 95 -7.13 2.06 0.32
C TYR A 95 -7.73 2.79 1.54
N MET A 96 -7.03 2.81 2.68
CA MET A 96 -7.51 3.49 3.90
C MET A 96 -7.59 5.01 3.72
N LYS A 97 -6.63 5.63 3.02
CA LYS A 97 -6.66 7.08 2.71
C LYS A 97 -7.88 7.47 1.87
N ARG A 98 -8.37 6.60 0.99
CA ARG A 98 -9.60 6.89 0.20
C ARG A 98 -10.86 6.90 1.05
N ASP A 99 -10.90 6.08 2.11
CA ASP A 99 -12.02 6.07 3.05
C ASP A 99 -12.02 7.34 3.94
N GLU A 100 -10.86 7.96 4.20
CA GLU A 100 -10.80 9.30 4.80
C GLU A 100 -11.52 10.38 3.96
N ALA A 101 -11.37 10.34 2.63
CA ALA A 101 -12.07 11.26 1.74
C ALA A 101 -13.61 11.10 1.82
N LEU A 102 -14.09 9.86 2.01
CA LEU A 102 -15.50 9.58 2.23
C LEU A 102 -15.98 10.16 3.57
N LEU A 103 -15.22 9.97 4.65
CA LEU A 103 -15.53 10.54 5.97
C LEU A 103 -15.59 12.08 5.94
N HIS A 104 -14.71 12.72 5.17
CA HIS A 104 -14.74 14.17 4.98
C HIS A 104 -15.94 14.64 4.13
N ALA A 105 -16.34 13.91 3.09
CA ALA A 105 -17.52 14.25 2.31
C ALA A 105 -18.83 14.14 3.13
N MET A 106 -18.91 13.14 4.02
CA MET A 106 -20.05 12.99 4.93
C MET A 106 -20.16 14.16 5.92
N GLU A 107 -19.04 14.74 6.36
CA GLU A 107 -19.00 15.91 7.25
C GLU A 107 -19.77 17.12 6.72
N ILE A 108 -19.67 17.40 5.42
CA ILE A 108 -20.36 18.52 4.77
C ILE A 108 -21.89 18.28 4.75
N SER A 109 -22.32 17.03 4.86
CA SER A 109 -23.71 16.61 4.66
C SER A 109 -24.53 16.47 5.96
N PHE A 110 -23.89 16.52 7.14
CA PHE A 110 -24.60 16.38 8.42
C PHE A 110 -25.18 17.71 8.90
N ALA A 111 -26.45 17.68 9.31
CA ALA A 111 -27.10 18.82 9.96
C ALA A 111 -26.66 18.92 11.43
N PRO A 112 -26.60 20.13 12.03
CA PRO A 112 -26.14 20.34 13.41
C PRO A 112 -26.90 19.53 14.47
N SER A 113 -28.11 19.05 14.16
CA SER A 113 -28.95 18.23 15.04
C SER A 113 -28.45 16.80 15.24
N ASP A 114 -27.64 16.26 14.33
CA ASP A 114 -27.21 14.85 14.34
C ASP A 114 -25.96 14.60 15.21
N LEU A 115 -25.36 15.66 15.76
CA LEU A 115 -24.10 15.63 16.52
C LEU A 115 -24.24 15.20 18.00
N THR A 116 -25.42 14.81 18.46
CA THR A 116 -25.70 14.73 19.92
C THR A 116 -25.60 13.34 20.55
N VAL A 117 -25.54 12.25 19.78
CA VAL A 117 -25.69 10.87 20.33
C VAL A 117 -24.51 9.92 20.02
N PHE A 118 -23.71 10.25 19.01
CA PHE A 118 -22.39 9.66 18.80
C PHE A 118 -21.38 10.80 18.93
N SER A 119 -20.11 10.53 19.22
CA SER A 119 -19.06 11.55 19.11
C SER A 119 -18.28 11.37 17.81
N PRO A 120 -18.84 11.76 16.62
CA PRO A 120 -18.15 11.68 15.34
C PRO A 120 -16.74 12.25 15.37
N GLY A 121 -16.50 13.29 16.18
CA GLY A 121 -15.17 13.88 16.35
C GLY A 121 -14.11 12.92 16.92
N ASN A 122 -14.49 12.05 17.87
CA ASN A 122 -13.56 11.10 18.50
C ASN A 122 -13.22 9.92 17.59
N GLU A 123 -14.20 9.39 16.86
CA GLU A 123 -13.99 8.32 15.87
C GLU A 123 -13.11 8.81 14.71
N ARG A 124 -13.34 10.03 14.22
CA ARG A 124 -12.50 10.68 13.19
C ARG A 124 -11.06 10.87 13.65
N THR A 125 -10.87 11.38 14.86
CA THR A 125 -9.52 11.60 15.41
C THR A 125 -8.78 10.27 15.53
N SER A 126 -9.48 9.23 16.01
CA SER A 126 -8.93 7.87 16.08
C SER A 126 -8.56 7.32 14.70
N TYR A 127 -9.39 7.56 13.68
CA TYR A 127 -9.13 7.11 12.32
C TYR A 127 -7.95 7.85 11.66
N ARG A 128 -7.87 9.16 11.83
CA ARG A 128 -6.72 9.96 11.35
C ARG A 128 -5.42 9.55 12.02
N ASN A 129 -5.45 9.30 13.33
CA ASN A 129 -4.29 8.78 14.06
C ASN A 129 -3.88 7.41 13.52
N PHE A 130 -4.85 6.53 13.25
CA PHE A 130 -4.59 5.23 12.63
C PHE A 130 -3.92 5.36 11.24
N ILE A 131 -4.39 6.27 10.38
CA ILE A 131 -3.75 6.54 9.07
C ILE A 131 -2.34 7.10 9.25
N ALA A 132 -2.13 8.00 10.21
CA ALA A 132 -0.81 8.56 10.50
C ALA A 132 0.17 7.48 10.97
N ASP A 133 -0.25 6.61 11.89
CA ASP A 133 0.55 5.47 12.36
C ASP A 133 0.86 4.49 11.24
N LEU A 134 -0.11 4.22 10.36
CA LEU A 134 0.08 3.36 9.19
C LEU A 134 1.05 3.97 8.19
N THR A 135 0.95 5.27 7.93
CA THR A 135 1.87 6.01 7.04
C THR A 135 3.29 5.91 7.58
N LYS A 136 3.49 6.20 8.87
CA LYS A 136 4.80 6.05 9.52
C LYS A 136 5.34 4.62 9.42
N SER A 137 4.50 3.62 9.62
CA SER A 137 4.92 2.21 9.49
C SER A 137 5.33 1.87 8.05
N VAL A 138 4.71 2.48 7.03
CA VAL A 138 5.09 2.29 5.64
C VAL A 138 6.43 2.98 5.36
N ASP A 139 6.60 4.22 5.82
CA ASP A 139 7.86 4.98 5.68
C ASP A 139 9.04 4.21 6.29
N ASP A 140 8.87 3.67 7.51
CA ASP A 140 9.88 2.84 8.17
C ASP A 140 10.26 1.61 7.33
N LYS A 141 9.30 0.96 6.66
CA LYS A 141 9.54 -0.22 5.81
C LYS A 141 10.22 0.17 4.49
N VAL A 142 9.86 1.31 3.92
CA VAL A 142 10.52 1.87 2.72
C VAL A 142 11.97 2.19 3.04
N ASP A 143 12.24 2.84 4.16
CA ASP A 143 13.60 3.16 4.58
C ASP A 143 14.41 1.92 4.93
N GLU A 144 13.79 0.91 5.55
CA GLU A 144 14.43 -0.39 5.75
C GLU A 144 14.79 -1.04 4.41
N TYR A 145 13.91 -0.98 3.41
CA TYR A 145 14.18 -1.51 2.07
C TYR A 145 15.35 -0.77 1.40
N LYS A 146 15.38 0.57 1.42
CA LYS A 146 16.49 1.38 0.87
C LYS A 146 17.83 0.97 1.46
N ASN A 147 17.87 0.72 2.76
CA ASN A 147 19.10 0.45 3.49
C ASN A 147 19.56 -1.01 3.45
N ARG A 148 18.79 -1.92 2.84
CA ARG A 148 19.11 -3.35 2.79
C ARG A 148 19.35 -3.82 1.36
N ASP A 149 20.35 -4.67 1.18
CA ASP A 149 20.60 -5.34 -0.09
C ASP A 149 19.37 -6.16 -0.49
N ARG A 150 18.90 -5.92 -1.71
CA ARG A 150 17.70 -6.53 -2.28
C ARG A 150 17.64 -8.05 -2.18
N LYS A 151 18.77 -8.75 -2.39
CA LYS A 151 18.81 -10.22 -2.47
C LYS A 151 19.01 -10.86 -1.10
N THR A 152 19.91 -10.30 -0.30
CA THR A 152 20.37 -10.88 0.97
C THR A 152 19.63 -10.32 2.17
N GLY A 153 19.08 -9.10 2.09
CA GLY A 153 18.47 -8.37 3.21
C GLY A 153 19.46 -7.83 4.23
N LYS A 154 20.76 -7.93 3.97
CA LYS A 154 21.79 -7.36 4.85
C LYS A 154 21.83 -5.85 4.67
N LEU A 155 22.24 -5.13 5.70
CA LEU A 155 22.43 -3.68 5.60
C LEU A 155 23.48 -3.37 4.52
N LYS A 156 23.18 -2.41 3.64
CA LYS A 156 24.08 -1.95 2.57
C LYS A 156 25.32 -1.27 3.14
N GLN A 157 25.13 -0.48 4.18
CA GLN A 157 26.19 0.18 4.92
C GLN A 157 26.28 -0.44 6.31
N ILE A 158 27.41 -1.09 6.59
CA ILE A 158 27.80 -1.47 7.94
C ILE A 158 28.84 -0.44 8.33
N ILE A 159 28.53 0.38 9.35
CA ILE A 159 29.52 1.30 9.91
C ILE A 159 30.61 0.44 10.55
N ASP A 160 31.79 0.49 9.98
CA ASP A 160 32.97 -0.12 10.58
C ASP A 160 33.48 0.78 11.69
N TYR A 161 33.09 0.48 12.92
CA TYR A 161 33.50 1.23 14.10
C TYR A 161 35.00 1.13 14.39
N SER A 162 35.74 0.20 13.74
CA SER A 162 37.20 0.16 13.83
C SER A 162 37.88 1.32 13.09
N GLN A 163 37.17 2.01 12.20
CA GLN A 163 37.64 3.23 11.54
C GLN A 163 37.48 4.49 12.43
N TYR A 164 36.72 4.38 13.53
CA TYR A 164 36.50 5.44 14.50
C TYR A 164 37.22 5.18 15.83
N SER A 165 37.98 4.08 15.92
CA SER A 165 38.98 3.90 16.97
C SER A 165 40.28 4.57 16.54
N GLU A 166 40.27 5.91 16.51
CA GLU A 166 41.50 6.70 16.68
C GLU A 166 41.60 7.06 18.17
N GLU A 167 42.76 6.72 18.76
CA GLU A 167 43.32 6.98 20.11
C GLU A 167 42.47 7.65 21.20
#